data_AF-A0A2W4L3U5-F1
#
_entry.id   AF-A0A2W4L3U5-F1
#
_cell.length_a   1.000
_cell.length_b   1.000
_cell.length_c   1.000
_cell.angle_alpha   90.00
_cell.angle_beta   90.00
_cell.angle_gamma   90.00
#
_symmetry.space_group_name_H-M   'P 1'
#
loop_
_entity.id
_entity.type
_entity.pdbx_description
1 polymer ?
#
loop_
_entity_poly.entity_id
_entity_poly.type
_entity_poly.pdbx_seq_one_letter_code
_entity_poly.pdbx_strand_id
1 'polypeptide(L)'
;MLIHLAYTLTGDRRCAELQRMDSERLDMSGYAYYENIWGGGAESMFRRKASVVQHLDRLRVGEHSLFEIDDFIVNGGEGPGQQDEHRRLFAPAVDLNFRRFEQDRRAYLEGGAERQADEEAALMRWLPHCRRKLFFEWNAPELVNRLIPFLYLDTYLSLLRAERSTIEQVRRDLVLGLNRAFSHLYLTDSDNLYVTTQYLHSAEQPRPLVRLTIPLSGVDLFVDGRPDMAYDRERPDLLLRFAPPPALALRPGAPMPKLERWRLNLLTFEYLMRLAHGGTYNILADECELSVRALKDQLLSAFAYEPAEAGLIEFFVAERRRYVLKKIQIDEQGHLRSGG
;
A
#
# COMPACT_ATOMS: atom_id res chain seq x y z
N MET A 1 -13.62 -0.02 25.02
CA MET A 1 -12.67 1.11 24.89
C MET A 1 -11.91 1.39 26.19
N LEU A 2 -12.58 1.58 27.34
CA LEU A 2 -11.91 1.82 28.65
C LEU A 2 -10.88 0.74 29.04
N ILE A 3 -11.21 -0.54 28.82
CA ILE A 3 -10.29 -1.67 29.09
C ILE A 3 -9.00 -1.56 28.27
N HIS A 4 -9.11 -1.13 27.00
CA HIS A 4 -7.94 -0.99 26.13
C HIS A 4 -7.10 0.23 26.49
N LEU A 5 -7.73 1.33 26.95
CA LEU A 5 -7.02 2.51 27.46
C LEU A 5 -6.23 2.17 28.73
N ALA A 6 -6.85 1.47 29.68
CA ALA A 6 -6.16 1.00 30.89
C ALA A 6 -4.97 0.10 30.53
N TYR A 7 -5.19 -0.86 29.61
CA TYR A 7 -4.13 -1.73 29.11
C TYR A 7 -3.00 -0.96 28.39
N THR A 8 -3.32 0.07 27.61
CA THR A 8 -2.32 0.90 26.93
C THR A 8 -1.39 1.59 27.95
N LEU A 9 -1.94 2.04 29.08
CA LEU A 9 -1.18 2.72 30.11
C LEU A 9 -0.32 1.76 30.95
N THR A 10 -0.79 0.54 31.21
CA THR A 10 -0.16 -0.34 32.20
C THR A 10 0.39 -1.66 31.64
N GLY A 11 0.08 -2.02 30.41
CA GLY A 11 0.51 -3.27 29.79
C GLY A 11 0.03 -4.53 30.52
N ASP A 12 -1.15 -4.47 31.17
CA ASP A 12 -1.69 -5.51 32.08
C ASP A 12 -0.79 -5.78 33.30
N ARG A 13 0.00 -4.78 33.71
CA ARG A 13 0.80 -4.82 34.95
C ARG A 13 0.18 -3.99 36.05
N ARG A 14 0.46 -4.39 37.29
CA ARG A 14 0.14 -3.58 38.49
C ARG A 14 1.26 -2.57 38.74
N CYS A 15 0.94 -1.40 39.28
CA CYS A 15 1.94 -0.38 39.60
C CYS A 15 3.07 -0.91 40.51
N ALA A 16 2.74 -1.77 41.48
CA ALA A 16 3.72 -2.39 42.37
C ALA A 16 4.70 -3.32 41.63
N GLU A 17 4.26 -3.98 40.56
CA GLU A 17 5.11 -4.83 39.74
C GLU A 17 6.09 -3.98 38.92
N LEU A 18 5.59 -2.91 38.30
CA LEU A 18 6.43 -1.97 37.53
C LEU A 18 7.47 -1.27 38.44
N GLN A 19 7.07 -0.85 39.64
CA GLN A 19 8.00 -0.27 40.62
C GLN A 19 9.09 -1.26 41.05
N ARG A 20 8.75 -2.53 41.22
CA ARG A 20 9.75 -3.57 41.52
C ARG A 20 10.71 -3.75 40.34
N MET A 21 10.19 -3.85 39.11
CA MET A 21 11.01 -3.99 37.90
C MET A 21 12.00 -2.83 37.75
N ASP A 22 11.54 -1.60 38.01
CA ASP A 22 12.39 -0.41 38.03
C ASP A 22 13.49 -0.49 39.10
N SER A 23 13.12 -0.88 40.33
CA SER A 23 14.09 -1.04 41.43
C SER A 23 15.15 -2.12 41.16
N GLU A 24 14.76 -3.18 40.44
CA GLU A 24 15.63 -4.29 40.03
C GLU A 24 16.39 -3.99 38.73
N ARG A 25 16.16 -2.82 38.10
CA ARG A 25 16.71 -2.42 36.80
C ARG A 25 16.45 -3.44 35.70
N LEU A 26 15.26 -4.03 35.71
CA LEU A 26 14.80 -4.91 34.64
C LEU A 26 14.44 -4.09 33.39
N ASP A 27 14.56 -4.72 32.22
CA ASP A 27 14.14 -4.09 30.97
C ASP A 27 12.62 -3.90 30.95
N MET A 28 12.21 -2.64 30.85
CA MET A 28 10.81 -2.24 30.81
C MET A 28 10.40 -1.63 29.46
N SER A 29 11.30 -1.64 28.46
CA SER A 29 11.06 -1.07 27.12
C SER A 29 9.77 -1.59 26.48
N GLY A 30 9.50 -2.89 26.63
CA GLY A 30 8.30 -3.56 26.11
C GLY A 30 6.97 -3.15 26.75
N TYR A 31 6.98 -2.33 27.81
CA TYR A 31 5.77 -1.83 28.49
C TYR A 31 5.49 -0.35 28.22
N ALA A 32 6.23 0.28 27.30
CA ALA A 32 5.91 1.63 26.85
C ALA A 32 4.48 1.68 26.29
N TYR A 33 3.78 2.81 26.43
CA TYR A 33 2.38 2.92 25.99
C TYR A 33 2.21 2.66 24.49
N TYR A 34 3.20 3.05 23.69
CA TYR A 34 3.26 2.81 22.25
C TYR A 34 3.65 1.37 21.87
N GLU A 35 4.03 0.52 22.84
CA GLU A 35 4.14 -0.94 22.69
C GLU A 35 2.84 -1.63 23.14
N ASN A 36 2.30 -1.19 24.28
CA ASN A 36 1.09 -1.75 24.88
C ASN A 36 -0.13 -1.60 23.97
N ILE A 37 -0.26 -0.49 23.25
CA ILE A 37 -1.42 -0.26 22.38
C ILE A 37 -1.60 -1.37 21.31
N TRP A 38 -0.51 -2.05 20.92
CA TRP A 38 -0.53 -3.17 19.95
C TRP A 38 -0.64 -4.55 20.61
N GLY A 39 -0.70 -4.62 21.95
CA GLY A 39 -0.68 -5.88 22.67
C GLY A 39 0.69 -6.56 22.70
N GLY A 40 1.79 -5.82 22.54
CA GLY A 40 3.16 -6.36 22.49
C GLY A 40 3.53 -7.23 23.70
N GLY A 41 3.01 -6.90 24.89
CA GLY A 41 3.19 -7.66 26.14
C GLY A 41 2.02 -8.57 26.55
N ALA A 42 0.93 -8.63 25.78
CA ALA A 42 -0.26 -9.40 26.15
C ALA A 42 -0.12 -10.90 25.84
N GLU A 43 -0.76 -11.72 26.67
CA GLU A 43 -0.94 -13.13 26.37
C GLU A 43 -1.68 -13.32 25.02
N SER A 44 -1.33 -14.39 24.30
CA SER A 44 -1.92 -14.72 23.00
C SER A 44 -3.46 -14.81 23.03
N MET A 45 -4.04 -15.20 24.18
CA MET A 45 -5.50 -15.25 24.35
C MET A 45 -6.13 -13.85 24.36
N PHE A 46 -5.50 -12.87 25.02
CA PHE A 46 -5.99 -11.50 25.06
C PHE A 46 -5.90 -10.86 23.66
N ARG A 47 -4.77 -11.01 22.96
CA ARG A 47 -4.61 -10.51 21.58
C ARG A 47 -5.68 -11.08 20.63
N ARG A 48 -6.04 -12.36 20.79
CA ARG A 48 -7.13 -13.01 20.01
C ARG A 48 -8.55 -12.56 20.37
N LYS A 49 -8.77 -12.00 21.56
CA LYS A 49 -10.11 -11.56 22.02
C LYS A 49 -10.30 -10.05 21.90
N ALA A 50 -9.23 -9.27 21.97
CA ALA A 50 -9.28 -7.82 21.88
C ALA A 50 -9.41 -7.38 20.41
N SER A 51 -10.64 -7.19 19.93
CA SER A 51 -10.92 -6.75 18.56
C SER A 51 -10.17 -5.47 18.17
N VAL A 52 -10.05 -4.51 19.10
CA VAL A 52 -9.31 -3.25 18.88
C VAL A 52 -7.84 -3.53 18.58
N VAL A 53 -7.18 -4.40 19.36
CA VAL A 53 -5.78 -4.79 19.12
C VAL A 53 -5.63 -5.41 17.74
N GLN A 54 -6.55 -6.28 17.33
CA GLN A 54 -6.52 -6.89 15.99
C GLN A 54 -6.69 -5.88 14.86
N HIS A 55 -7.50 -4.83 15.07
CA HIS A 55 -7.69 -3.80 14.05
C HIS A 55 -6.47 -2.89 13.95
N LEU A 56 -5.85 -2.57 15.09
CA LEU A 56 -4.63 -1.78 15.16
C LEU A 56 -3.44 -2.56 14.56
N ASP A 57 -3.28 -3.84 14.87
CA ASP A 57 -2.20 -4.70 14.33
C ASP A 57 -2.14 -4.67 12.79
N ARG A 58 -3.28 -4.48 12.10
CA ARG A 58 -3.34 -4.31 10.64
C ARG A 58 -2.64 -3.05 10.12
N LEU A 59 -2.45 -2.03 10.96
CA LEU A 59 -1.67 -0.84 10.62
C LEU A 59 -0.17 -1.16 10.58
N ARG A 60 0.28 -2.29 11.13
CA ARG A 60 1.68 -2.77 11.06
C ARG A 60 2.72 -1.69 11.40
N VAL A 61 2.40 -0.81 12.34
CA VAL A 61 3.27 0.31 12.71
C VAL A 61 4.58 -0.23 13.29
N GLY A 62 5.68 0.19 12.69
CA GLY A 62 7.02 -0.23 13.06
C GLY A 62 7.53 -1.49 12.37
N GLU A 63 6.69 -2.25 11.67
CA GLU A 63 7.18 -3.37 10.87
C GLU A 63 7.85 -2.90 9.58
N HIS A 64 7.28 -1.85 8.97
CA HIS A 64 7.79 -1.23 7.75
C HIS A 64 8.08 0.24 8.01
N SER A 65 9.07 0.75 7.29
CA SER A 65 9.42 2.17 7.27
C SER A 65 10.05 2.51 5.92
N LEU A 66 10.18 3.79 5.64
CA LEU A 66 11.02 4.28 4.57
C LEU A 66 12.45 4.48 5.07
N PHE A 67 13.41 4.46 4.15
CA PHE A 67 14.83 4.61 4.46
C PHE A 67 15.10 5.87 5.28
N GLU A 68 14.44 7.00 4.96
CA GLU A 68 14.68 8.27 5.66
C GLU A 68 14.27 8.24 7.14
N ILE A 69 13.31 7.39 7.51
CA ILE A 69 12.89 7.24 8.91
C ILE A 69 13.90 6.41 9.69
N ASP A 70 14.36 5.30 9.10
CA ASP A 70 15.39 4.46 9.74
C ASP A 70 16.71 5.22 9.83
N ASP A 71 17.07 5.95 8.78
CA ASP A 71 18.22 6.84 8.77
C ASP A 71 18.10 7.89 9.89
N PHE A 72 16.93 8.50 10.10
CA PHE A 72 16.71 9.40 11.22
C PHE A 72 16.90 8.71 12.58
N ILE A 73 16.37 7.49 12.79
CA ILE A 73 16.54 6.74 14.04
C ILE A 73 18.04 6.51 14.33
N VAL A 74 18.80 6.15 13.30
CA VAL A 74 20.20 5.75 13.43
C VAL A 74 21.14 6.96 13.48
N ASN A 75 20.96 7.95 12.61
CA ASN A 75 21.90 9.05 12.37
C ASN A 75 21.42 10.39 12.96
N GLY A 76 20.13 10.57 13.22
CA GLY A 76 19.58 11.81 13.80
C GLY A 76 19.41 12.98 12.82
N GLY A 77 19.58 12.73 11.51
CA GLY A 77 19.48 13.74 10.46
C GLY A 77 20.70 14.67 10.35
N GLU A 78 20.70 15.53 9.34
CA GLU A 78 21.86 16.36 9.00
C GLU A 78 21.80 17.75 9.66
N GLY A 79 20.60 18.29 9.89
CA GLY A 79 20.42 19.64 10.40
C GLY A 79 20.43 19.76 11.93
N PRO A 80 20.81 20.90 12.52
CA PRO A 80 20.79 21.12 13.97
C PRO A 80 19.42 20.85 14.61
N GLY A 81 18.34 21.29 13.96
CA GLY A 81 16.98 21.05 14.45
C GLY A 81 16.56 19.57 14.43
N GLN A 82 17.02 18.80 13.44
CA GLN A 82 16.78 17.36 13.39
C GLN A 82 17.54 16.63 14.50
N GLN A 83 18.78 17.05 14.77
CA GLN A 83 19.58 16.48 15.85
C GLN A 83 19.06 16.84 17.24
N ASP A 84 18.50 18.04 17.42
CA ASP A 84 17.81 18.42 18.67
C ASP A 84 16.57 17.56 18.88
N GLU A 85 15.77 17.37 17.83
CA GLU A 85 14.57 16.54 17.87
C GLU A 85 14.90 15.06 18.11
N HIS A 86 15.95 14.54 17.46
CA HIS A 86 16.46 13.18 17.70
C HIS A 86 16.89 13.00 19.16
N ARG A 87 17.67 13.95 19.70
CA ARG A 87 18.07 13.92 21.12
C ARG A 87 16.89 14.00 22.07
N ARG A 88 15.85 14.75 21.72
CA ARG A 88 14.60 14.81 22.51
C ARG A 88 13.87 13.47 22.49
N LEU A 89 13.69 12.88 21.30
CA LEU A 89 12.95 11.64 21.10
C LEU A 89 13.69 10.42 21.66
N PHE A 90 15.01 10.39 21.56
CA PHE A 90 15.82 9.25 21.99
C PHE A 90 16.65 9.54 23.25
N ALA A 91 16.22 10.51 24.06
CA ALA A 91 16.81 10.77 25.36
C ALA A 91 16.78 9.51 26.24
N PRO A 92 17.80 9.27 27.08
CA PRO A 92 17.83 8.09 27.95
C PRO A 92 16.60 8.02 28.85
N ALA A 93 15.78 7.01 28.64
CA ALA A 93 14.50 6.83 29.33
C ALA A 93 14.13 5.34 29.42
N VAL A 94 13.16 5.02 30.27
CA VAL A 94 12.76 3.64 30.60
C VAL A 94 12.40 2.82 29.36
N ASP A 95 11.70 3.45 28.43
CA ASP A 95 11.24 2.89 27.17
C ASP A 95 12.39 2.50 26.22
N LEU A 96 13.54 3.18 26.32
CA LEU A 96 14.76 2.86 25.56
C LEU A 96 15.78 2.04 26.38
N ASN A 97 15.29 1.43 27.47
CA ASN A 97 16.10 0.74 28.47
C ASN A 97 17.29 1.61 28.91
N PHE A 98 16.94 2.84 29.29
CA PHE A 98 17.82 3.94 29.68
C PHE A 98 18.86 4.27 28.60
N ARG A 99 20.10 3.80 28.76
CA ARG A 99 21.20 4.10 27.84
C ARG A 99 21.42 3.00 26.80
N ARG A 100 20.66 1.90 26.87
CA ARG A 100 20.96 0.71 26.07
C ARG A 100 20.80 0.95 24.58
N PHE A 101 19.70 1.58 24.15
CA PHE A 101 19.51 1.95 22.75
C PHE A 101 20.68 2.78 22.22
N GLU A 102 21.09 3.82 22.95
CA GLU A 102 22.19 4.70 22.52
C GLU A 102 23.53 3.97 22.47
N GLN A 103 23.78 3.03 23.38
CA GLN A 103 24.96 2.17 23.34
C GLN A 103 24.98 1.28 22.10
N ASP A 104 23.86 0.60 21.81
CA ASP A 104 23.74 -0.28 20.65
C ASP A 104 23.83 0.52 19.32
N ARG A 105 23.20 1.71 19.26
CA ARG A 105 23.28 2.63 18.12
C ARG A 105 24.71 3.11 17.88
N ARG A 106 25.40 3.51 18.94
CA ARG A 106 26.79 3.99 18.86
C ARG A 106 27.73 2.89 18.40
N ALA A 107 27.60 1.68 18.95
CA ALA A 107 28.37 0.52 18.51
C ALA A 107 28.17 0.26 17.01
N TYR A 108 26.92 0.32 16.52
CA TYR A 108 26.62 0.15 15.09
C TYR A 108 27.29 1.21 14.19
N LEU A 109 27.32 2.47 14.63
CA LEU A 109 27.93 3.58 13.90
C LEU A 109 29.46 3.52 13.90
N GLU A 110 30.05 3.14 15.03
CA GLU A 110 31.51 3.04 15.22
C GLU A 110 32.09 1.77 14.57
N GLY A 111 31.30 0.71 14.42
CA GLY A 111 31.73 -0.62 13.95
C GLY A 111 32.25 -0.72 12.50
N GLY A 112 32.10 0.33 11.69
CA GLY A 112 32.76 0.45 10.37
C GLY A 112 32.62 -0.78 9.47
N ALA A 113 33.69 -1.12 8.74
CA ALA A 113 33.75 -2.26 7.81
C ALA A 113 34.03 -3.63 8.48
N GLU A 114 34.37 -3.65 9.77
CA GLU A 114 34.62 -4.86 10.57
C GLU A 114 33.46 -5.14 11.54
N ARG A 115 32.25 -4.71 11.17
CA ARG A 115 31.05 -4.82 12.00
C ARG A 115 30.78 -6.28 12.38
N GLN A 116 30.61 -6.52 13.68
CA GLN A 116 30.20 -7.84 14.16
C GLN A 116 28.70 -8.03 13.93
N ALA A 117 28.30 -9.22 13.48
CA ALA A 117 26.89 -9.54 13.22
C ALA A 117 25.96 -9.29 14.43
N ASP A 118 26.50 -9.42 15.64
CA ASP A 118 25.77 -9.22 16.89
C ASP A 118 25.41 -7.74 17.14
N GLU A 119 26.27 -6.79 16.72
CA GLU A 119 26.04 -5.34 16.85
C GLU A 119 24.93 -4.88 15.92
N GLU A 120 24.95 -5.35 14.67
CA GLU A 120 23.87 -5.11 13.72
C GLU A 120 22.55 -5.71 14.22
N ALA A 121 22.56 -6.97 14.64
CA ALA A 121 21.38 -7.62 15.18
C ALA A 121 20.81 -6.88 16.40
N ALA A 122 21.66 -6.26 17.23
CA ALA A 122 21.23 -5.46 18.37
C ALA A 122 20.44 -4.21 17.96
N LEU A 123 20.98 -3.41 17.04
CA LEU A 123 20.27 -2.22 16.54
C LEU A 123 18.99 -2.60 15.77
N MET A 124 19.03 -3.65 14.95
CA MET A 124 17.87 -4.08 14.16
C MET A 124 16.68 -4.50 15.04
N ARG A 125 16.93 -5.03 16.25
CA ARG A 125 15.87 -5.32 17.23
C ARG A 125 15.20 -4.05 17.78
N TRP A 126 15.90 -2.92 17.80
CA TRP A 126 15.34 -1.64 18.24
C TRP A 126 14.44 -0.97 17.20
N LEU A 127 14.68 -1.17 15.91
CA LEU A 127 13.98 -0.42 14.86
C LEU A 127 12.45 -0.48 14.97
N PRO A 128 11.80 -1.65 15.17
CA PRO A 128 10.34 -1.69 15.33
C PRO A 128 9.84 -0.86 16.51
N HIS A 129 10.57 -0.89 17.62
CA HIS A 129 10.26 -0.12 18.82
C HIS A 129 10.42 1.39 18.60
N CYS A 130 11.55 1.81 18.02
CA CYS A 130 11.84 3.21 17.72
C CYS A 130 10.86 3.78 16.71
N ARG A 131 10.49 3.02 15.67
CA ARG A 131 9.46 3.43 14.69
C ARG A 131 8.10 3.64 15.35
N ARG A 132 7.68 2.76 16.26
CA ARG A 132 6.46 2.96 17.05
C ARG A 132 6.56 4.21 17.92
N LYS A 133 7.69 4.42 18.60
CA LYS A 133 7.91 5.65 19.37
C LYS A 133 7.73 6.90 18.50
N LEU A 134 8.35 6.94 17.32
CA LEU A 134 8.22 8.06 16.38
C LEU A 134 6.76 8.27 15.95
N PHE A 135 5.99 7.21 15.72
CA PHE A 135 4.58 7.33 15.35
C PHE A 135 3.74 8.07 16.40
N PHE A 136 4.10 7.97 17.68
CA PHE A 136 3.38 8.62 18.78
C PHE A 136 3.96 9.98 19.19
N GLU A 137 5.28 10.15 19.13
CA GLU A 137 5.97 11.27 19.78
C GLU A 137 6.62 12.26 18.80
N TRP A 138 6.70 11.92 17.52
CA TRP A 138 7.33 12.77 16.52
C TRP A 138 6.36 13.84 16.05
N ASN A 139 6.73 15.10 16.24
CA ASN A 139 5.92 16.26 15.85
C ASN A 139 6.08 16.59 14.36
N ALA A 140 5.95 15.59 13.49
CA ALA A 140 6.07 15.70 12.04
C ALA A 140 5.00 14.82 11.35
N PRO A 141 3.73 15.28 11.26
CA PRO A 141 2.62 14.49 10.75
C PRO A 141 2.87 13.84 9.38
N GLU A 142 3.55 14.56 8.49
CA GLU A 142 3.92 14.10 7.15
C GLU A 142 4.93 12.95 7.14
N LEU A 143 5.74 12.80 8.19
CA LEU A 143 6.67 11.68 8.38
C LEU A 143 6.02 10.55 9.18
N VAL A 144 5.17 10.88 10.15
CA VAL A 144 4.39 9.91 10.93
C VAL A 144 3.46 9.09 10.01
N ASN A 145 2.81 9.73 9.03
CA ASN A 145 1.98 9.03 8.05
C ASN A 145 2.78 8.03 7.17
N ARG A 146 4.11 8.13 7.14
CA ARG A 146 4.98 7.19 6.40
C ARG A 146 5.39 5.96 7.23
N LEU A 147 5.06 5.95 8.53
CA LEU A 147 5.25 4.80 9.43
C LEU A 147 4.10 3.80 9.38
N ILE A 148 3.00 4.14 8.71
CA ILE A 148 1.91 3.23 8.36
C ILE A 148 2.03 2.80 6.89
N PRO A 149 1.50 1.63 6.52
CA PRO A 149 1.52 1.14 5.14
C PRO A 149 0.60 1.94 4.20
N PHE A 150 0.00 3.05 4.65
CA PHE A 150 -0.93 3.86 3.87
C PHE A 150 -0.30 5.20 3.46
N LEU A 151 0.62 5.18 2.49
CA LEU A 151 1.33 6.35 1.99
C LEU A 151 0.39 7.35 1.30
N TYR A 152 -0.73 6.86 0.74
CA TYR A 152 -1.69 7.66 0.00
C TYR A 152 -2.97 7.91 0.82
N LEU A 153 -2.93 7.74 2.14
CA LEU A 153 -4.08 7.95 3.03
C LEU A 153 -4.66 9.37 2.90
N ASP A 154 -3.80 10.38 2.95
CA ASP A 154 -4.25 11.78 2.87
C ASP A 154 -4.91 12.07 1.51
N THR A 155 -4.39 11.50 0.43
CA THR A 155 -4.99 11.57 -0.91
C THR A 155 -6.35 10.87 -0.95
N TYR A 156 -6.46 9.69 -0.34
CA TYR A 156 -7.75 8.98 -0.26
C TYR A 156 -8.79 9.81 0.50
N LEU A 157 -8.41 10.36 1.66
CA LEU A 157 -9.31 11.15 2.49
C LEU A 157 -9.72 12.47 1.84
N SER A 158 -8.85 13.14 1.09
CA SER A 158 -9.20 14.37 0.37
C SER A 158 -10.19 14.11 -0.77
N LEU A 159 -10.06 12.98 -1.48
CA LEU A 159 -11.02 12.56 -2.50
C LEU A 159 -12.41 12.28 -1.90
N LEU A 160 -12.47 11.65 -0.73
CA LEU A 160 -13.73 11.44 -0.01
C LEU A 160 -14.41 12.76 0.41
N ARG A 161 -13.62 13.81 0.65
CA ARG A 161 -14.12 15.19 0.92
C ARG A 161 -14.45 15.97 -0.35
N ALA A 162 -14.37 15.33 -1.52
CA ALA A 162 -14.63 15.92 -2.83
C ALA A 162 -13.72 17.11 -3.18
N GLU A 163 -12.48 17.13 -2.68
CA GLU A 163 -11.46 18.10 -3.10
C GLU A 163 -11.03 17.80 -4.54
N ARG A 164 -11.48 18.63 -5.49
CA ARG A 164 -11.39 18.33 -6.93
C ARG A 164 -10.01 18.54 -7.56
N SER A 165 -9.07 19.19 -6.87
CA SER A 165 -7.80 19.63 -7.46
C SER A 165 -6.89 18.48 -7.90
N THR A 166 -7.09 17.27 -7.38
CA THR A 166 -6.22 16.11 -7.64
C THR A 166 -6.91 14.95 -8.36
N ILE A 167 -8.22 15.03 -8.62
CA ILE A 167 -9.00 13.89 -9.11
C ILE A 167 -8.50 13.34 -10.44
N GLU A 168 -8.08 14.22 -11.35
CA GLU A 168 -7.61 13.81 -12.68
C GLU A 168 -6.25 13.11 -12.61
N GLN A 169 -5.33 13.61 -11.79
CA GLN A 169 -4.04 12.96 -11.57
C GLN A 169 -4.24 11.59 -10.91
N VAL A 170 -5.11 11.51 -9.90
CA VAL A 170 -5.43 10.25 -9.24
C VAL A 170 -6.07 9.26 -10.21
N ARG A 171 -6.97 9.69 -11.10
CA ARG A 171 -7.54 8.81 -12.14
C ARG A 171 -6.45 8.23 -13.04
N ARG A 172 -5.49 9.06 -13.48
CA ARG A 172 -4.34 8.61 -14.27
C ARG A 172 -3.49 7.60 -13.52
N ASP A 173 -3.21 7.85 -12.25
CA ASP A 173 -2.45 6.95 -11.39
C ASP A 173 -3.20 5.63 -11.18
N LEU A 174 -4.51 5.66 -10.94
CA LEU A 174 -5.32 4.45 -10.80
C LEU A 174 -5.37 3.62 -12.09
N VAL A 175 -5.50 4.26 -13.26
CA VAL A 175 -5.40 3.59 -14.57
C VAL A 175 -4.02 2.95 -14.74
N LEU A 176 -2.95 3.67 -14.40
CA LEU A 176 -1.59 3.16 -14.47
C LEU A 176 -1.37 1.97 -13.52
N GLY A 177 -1.88 2.04 -12.29
CA GLY A 177 -1.85 0.96 -11.32
C GLY A 177 -2.59 -0.28 -11.81
N LEU A 178 -3.80 -0.11 -12.38
CA LEU A 178 -4.57 -1.20 -12.98
C LEU A 178 -3.87 -1.81 -14.20
N ASN A 179 -3.28 -0.98 -15.07
CA ASN A 179 -2.48 -1.43 -16.22
C ASN A 179 -1.34 -2.34 -15.78
N ARG A 180 -0.60 -1.94 -14.74
CA ARG A 180 0.49 -2.74 -14.16
C ARG A 180 -0.03 -4.01 -13.50
N ALA A 181 -1.17 -3.95 -12.81
CA ALA A 181 -1.79 -5.12 -12.20
C ALA A 181 -2.32 -6.13 -13.23
N PHE A 182 -2.94 -5.68 -14.32
CA PHE A 182 -3.51 -6.56 -15.34
C PHE A 182 -2.43 -7.20 -16.21
N SER A 183 -1.41 -6.43 -16.59
CA SER A 183 -0.34 -6.89 -17.48
C SER A 183 0.82 -7.58 -16.75
N HIS A 184 1.04 -7.27 -15.46
CA HIS A 184 2.27 -7.55 -14.72
C HIS A 184 3.53 -6.97 -15.37
N LEU A 185 3.37 -5.92 -16.19
CA LEU A 185 4.46 -5.19 -16.83
C LEU A 185 4.56 -3.79 -16.23
N TYR A 186 5.76 -3.21 -16.24
CA TYR A 186 5.98 -1.82 -15.84
C TYR A 186 5.55 -0.86 -16.97
N LEU A 187 4.24 -0.72 -17.15
CA LEU A 187 3.65 0.20 -18.14
C LEU A 187 3.76 1.65 -17.66
N THR A 188 3.79 2.59 -18.60
CA THR A 188 3.86 4.03 -18.35
C THR A 188 2.67 4.81 -18.93
N ASP A 189 1.82 4.17 -19.74
CA ASP A 189 0.62 4.80 -20.28
C ASP A 189 -0.49 4.85 -19.22
N SER A 190 -1.07 6.05 -19.08
CA SER A 190 -2.18 6.39 -18.17
C SER A 190 -3.39 6.97 -18.92
N ASP A 191 -3.30 7.16 -20.24
CA ASP A 191 -4.39 7.67 -21.07
C ASP A 191 -5.37 6.56 -21.47
N ASN A 192 -4.96 5.29 -21.35
CA ASN A 192 -5.77 4.13 -21.67
C ASN A 192 -5.64 3.04 -20.60
N LEU A 193 -6.77 2.45 -20.22
CA LEU A 193 -6.83 1.22 -19.43
C LEU A 193 -6.81 0.02 -20.38
N TYR A 194 -5.81 -0.84 -20.22
CA TYR A 194 -5.57 -2.04 -21.00
C TYR A 194 -5.94 -3.29 -20.20
N VAL A 195 -7.01 -3.97 -20.60
CA VAL A 195 -7.45 -5.20 -19.95
C VAL A 195 -6.88 -6.39 -20.72
N THR A 196 -6.00 -7.14 -20.05
CA THR A 196 -5.17 -8.17 -20.68
C THR A 196 -5.55 -9.59 -20.26
N THR A 197 -5.35 -10.54 -21.17
CA THR A 197 -5.38 -11.98 -20.87
C THR A 197 -3.97 -12.57 -20.96
N GLN A 198 -3.67 -13.51 -20.07
CA GLN A 198 -2.42 -14.28 -20.12
C GLN A 198 -2.70 -15.61 -20.80
N TYR A 199 -1.95 -15.92 -21.85
CA TYR A 199 -1.94 -17.27 -22.43
C TYR A 199 -0.99 -18.16 -21.62
N LEU A 200 -1.54 -19.11 -20.88
CA LEU A 200 -0.77 -20.02 -20.01
C LEU A 200 0.00 -21.12 -20.77
N HIS A 201 -0.03 -21.16 -22.10
CA HIS A 201 0.43 -22.32 -22.87
C HIS A 201 1.77 -22.13 -23.61
N SER A 202 2.50 -21.04 -23.36
CA SER A 202 3.84 -20.83 -23.90
C SER A 202 4.89 -21.03 -22.82
N ALA A 203 5.88 -21.91 -23.06
CA ALA A 203 7.05 -22.12 -22.21
C ALA A 203 7.98 -20.89 -22.15
N GLU A 204 7.83 -19.96 -23.10
CA GLU A 204 8.52 -18.66 -23.11
C GLU A 204 7.55 -17.56 -22.65
N GLN A 205 8.00 -16.74 -21.70
CA GLN A 205 7.30 -15.63 -21.03
C GLN A 205 5.90 -15.29 -21.58
N PRO A 206 4.82 -15.47 -20.78
CA PRO A 206 3.46 -15.16 -21.24
C PRO A 206 3.38 -13.67 -21.57
N ARG A 207 3.26 -13.35 -22.86
CA ARG A 207 3.02 -11.97 -23.30
C ARG A 207 1.55 -11.63 -23.07
N PRO A 208 1.23 -10.60 -22.26
CA PRO A 208 -0.15 -10.21 -22.04
C PRO A 208 -0.74 -9.69 -23.35
N LEU A 209 -1.83 -10.33 -23.80
CA LEU A 209 -2.60 -9.89 -24.95
C LEU A 209 -3.64 -8.87 -24.48
N VAL A 210 -3.69 -7.72 -25.12
CA VAL A 210 -4.71 -6.71 -24.86
C VAL A 210 -6.00 -7.14 -25.56
N ARG A 211 -7.07 -7.32 -24.77
CA ARG A 211 -8.39 -7.72 -25.27
C ARG A 211 -9.38 -6.57 -25.31
N LEU A 212 -9.10 -5.52 -24.53
CA LEU A 212 -10.00 -4.41 -24.33
C LEU A 212 -9.18 -3.19 -23.94
N THR A 213 -9.47 -2.07 -24.60
CA THR A 213 -8.85 -0.77 -24.35
C THR A 213 -9.96 0.23 -24.02
N ILE A 214 -9.89 0.86 -22.85
CA ILE A 214 -10.83 1.88 -22.40
C ILE A 214 -10.07 3.20 -22.24
N PRO A 215 -10.41 4.27 -22.98
CA PRO A 215 -9.73 5.55 -22.81
C PRO A 215 -10.01 6.12 -21.41
N LEU A 216 -9.12 6.96 -20.88
CA LEU A 216 -9.25 7.61 -19.57
C LEU A 216 -10.58 8.37 -19.42
N SER A 217 -11.08 8.96 -20.52
CA SER A 217 -12.40 9.61 -20.57
C SER A 217 -13.57 8.68 -20.25
N GLY A 218 -13.38 7.37 -20.39
CA GLY A 218 -14.33 6.33 -20.00
C GLY A 218 -14.12 5.77 -18.59
N VAL A 219 -13.18 6.30 -17.80
CA VAL A 219 -12.88 5.82 -16.43
C VAL A 219 -13.12 6.94 -15.43
N ASP A 220 -14.27 6.98 -14.79
CA ASP A 220 -14.59 8.03 -13.82
C ASP A 220 -14.38 7.58 -12.36
N LEU A 221 -14.07 8.54 -11.48
CA LEU A 221 -13.91 8.33 -10.04
C LEU A 221 -14.94 9.17 -9.27
N PHE A 222 -15.66 8.53 -8.36
CA PHE A 222 -16.67 9.17 -7.50
C PHE A 222 -16.60 8.66 -6.07
N VAL A 223 -17.33 9.33 -5.17
CA VAL A 223 -17.56 8.87 -3.80
C VAL A 223 -18.87 8.07 -3.77
N ASP A 224 -18.84 6.85 -3.24
CA ASP A 224 -20.02 6.01 -2.98
C ASP A 224 -20.58 6.33 -1.59
N GLY A 225 -21.63 7.16 -1.54
CA GLY A 225 -22.27 7.60 -0.30
C GLY A 225 -23.27 6.61 0.30
N ARG A 226 -23.07 5.30 0.12
CA ARG A 226 -24.01 4.32 0.68
C ARG A 226 -23.84 4.20 2.20
N PRO A 227 -24.93 4.16 2.96
CA PRO A 227 -24.85 3.89 4.39
C PRO A 227 -24.33 2.46 4.61
N ASP A 228 -23.28 2.33 5.43
CA ASP A 228 -22.79 1.03 5.86
C ASP A 228 -23.73 0.49 6.95
N MET A 229 -24.58 -0.47 6.60
CA MET A 229 -25.57 -1.03 7.53
C MET A 229 -24.95 -1.70 8.76
N ALA A 230 -23.64 -2.01 8.74
CA ALA A 230 -22.95 -2.65 9.85
C ALA A 230 -22.43 -1.66 10.92
N TYR A 231 -22.37 -0.36 10.62
CA TYR A 231 -21.85 0.66 11.51
C TYR A 231 -22.75 1.90 11.52
N ASP A 232 -22.99 2.50 12.69
CA ASP A 232 -23.73 3.78 12.84
C ASP A 232 -22.95 5.01 12.31
N ARG A 233 -22.13 4.83 11.28
CA ARG A 233 -21.36 5.89 10.64
C ARG A 233 -21.26 5.63 9.15
N GLU A 234 -21.56 6.66 8.37
CA GLU A 234 -21.28 6.65 6.93
C GLU A 234 -19.78 6.42 6.71
N ARG A 235 -19.46 5.34 6.00
CA ARG A 235 -18.11 5.03 5.53
C ARG A 235 -18.12 5.15 4.02
N PRO A 236 -18.02 6.39 3.48
CA PRO A 236 -17.93 6.56 2.05
C PRO A 236 -16.63 5.91 1.55
N ASP A 237 -16.75 5.12 0.50
CA ASP A 237 -15.60 4.62 -0.25
C ASP A 237 -15.55 5.26 -1.62
N LEU A 238 -14.42 5.10 -2.31
CA LEU A 238 -14.34 5.52 -3.69
C LEU A 238 -15.00 4.48 -4.60
N LEU A 239 -15.45 4.93 -5.77
CA LEU A 239 -16.07 4.12 -6.81
C LEU A 239 -15.46 4.48 -8.15
N LEU A 240 -14.90 3.48 -8.82
CA LEU A 240 -14.53 3.58 -10.22
C LEU A 240 -15.72 3.17 -11.09
N ARG A 241 -15.96 3.94 -12.14
CA ARG A 241 -17.00 3.66 -13.15
C ARG A 241 -16.35 3.58 -14.52
N PHE A 242 -16.62 2.49 -15.23
CA PHE A 242 -16.06 2.21 -16.54
C PHE A 242 -17.16 2.27 -17.60
N ALA A 243 -16.95 3.13 -18.59
CA ALA A 243 -17.77 3.23 -19.78
C ALA A 243 -17.36 2.20 -20.83
N PRO A 244 -18.31 1.66 -21.61
CA PRO A 244 -17.99 0.79 -22.71
C PRO A 244 -17.09 1.52 -23.72
N PRO A 245 -16.14 0.82 -24.37
CA PRO A 245 -15.34 1.39 -25.44
C PRO A 245 -16.23 2.00 -26.54
N PRO A 246 -15.79 3.12 -27.18
CA PRO A 246 -16.56 3.76 -28.25
C PRO A 246 -16.96 2.82 -29.38
N ALA A 247 -16.10 1.83 -29.71
CA ALA A 247 -16.36 0.82 -30.74
C ALA A 247 -17.58 -0.08 -30.44
N LEU A 248 -17.93 -0.28 -29.16
CA LEU A 248 -19.13 -1.03 -28.77
C LEU A 248 -20.37 -0.13 -28.70
N ALA A 249 -20.20 1.13 -28.30
CA ALA A 249 -21.29 2.09 -28.19
C ALA A 249 -21.94 2.45 -29.54
N LEU A 250 -21.19 2.31 -30.64
CA LEU A 250 -21.63 2.67 -31.99
C LEU A 250 -22.37 1.55 -32.74
N ARG A 251 -22.68 0.41 -32.09
CA ARG A 251 -23.35 -0.71 -32.78
C ARG A 251 -24.83 -0.47 -33.04
N PRO A 252 -25.28 -0.53 -34.30
CA PRO A 252 -26.70 -0.47 -34.61
C PRO A 252 -27.43 -1.69 -34.03
N GLY A 253 -28.46 -1.47 -33.22
CA GLY A 253 -29.40 -2.51 -32.78
C GLY A 253 -28.96 -3.37 -31.59
N ALA A 254 -27.74 -3.19 -31.05
CA ALA A 254 -27.33 -3.84 -29.81
C ALA A 254 -27.75 -3.01 -28.58
N PRO A 255 -28.21 -3.61 -27.48
CA PRO A 255 -28.43 -2.88 -26.24
C PRO A 255 -27.11 -2.26 -25.77
N MET A 256 -27.15 -0.96 -25.42
CA MET A 256 -25.96 -0.25 -24.96
C MET A 256 -25.41 -0.95 -23.70
N PRO A 257 -24.11 -1.32 -23.67
CA PRO A 257 -23.56 -2.03 -22.52
C PRO A 257 -23.72 -1.19 -21.26
N LYS A 258 -24.03 -1.86 -20.16
CA LYS A 258 -24.16 -1.20 -18.86
C LYS A 258 -22.79 -0.67 -18.41
N LEU A 259 -22.80 0.48 -17.75
CA LEU A 259 -21.63 1.00 -17.06
C LEU A 259 -21.21 0.03 -15.95
N GLU A 260 -19.95 -0.38 -15.95
CA GLU A 260 -19.39 -1.21 -14.89
C GLU A 260 -18.92 -0.34 -13.73
N ARG A 261 -19.11 -0.83 -12.51
CA ARG A 261 -18.80 -0.11 -11.28
C ARG A 261 -17.99 -1.00 -10.36
N TRP A 262 -16.93 -0.44 -9.78
CA TRP A 262 -16.05 -1.15 -8.86
C TRP A 262 -15.73 -0.31 -7.65
N ARG A 263 -16.00 -0.87 -6.47
CA ARG A 263 -15.74 -0.22 -5.20
C ARG A 263 -14.24 -0.26 -4.91
N LEU A 264 -13.70 0.90 -4.57
CA LEU A 264 -12.30 1.13 -4.30
C LEU A 264 -12.18 1.57 -2.84
N ASN A 265 -11.95 0.60 -1.95
CA ASN A 265 -11.66 0.88 -0.55
C ASN A 265 -10.21 1.37 -0.38
N LEU A 266 -9.85 1.80 0.82
CA LEU A 266 -8.51 2.31 1.14
C LEU A 266 -7.38 1.31 0.82
N LEU A 267 -7.57 0.01 1.08
CA LEU A 267 -6.54 -1.02 0.84
C LEU A 267 -6.24 -1.14 -0.66
N THR A 268 -7.31 -1.28 -1.47
CA THR A 268 -7.17 -1.39 -2.92
C THR A 268 -6.66 -0.10 -3.55
N PHE A 269 -7.08 1.07 -3.02
CA PHE A 269 -6.54 2.36 -3.45
C PHE A 269 -5.04 2.46 -3.20
N GLU A 270 -4.59 2.19 -1.98
CA GLU A 270 -3.18 2.20 -1.59
C GLU A 270 -2.35 1.24 -2.45
N TYR A 271 -2.84 0.02 -2.65
CA TYR A 271 -2.21 -0.98 -3.51
C TYR A 271 -2.02 -0.47 -4.95
N LEU A 272 -3.08 0.05 -5.58
CA LEU A 272 -3.00 0.56 -6.96
C LEU A 272 -2.08 1.79 -7.08
N MET A 273 -2.11 2.70 -6.11
CA MET A 273 -1.23 3.86 -6.10
C MET A 273 0.24 3.44 -5.96
N ARG A 274 0.55 2.46 -5.11
CA ARG A 274 1.90 1.87 -5.03
C ARG A 274 2.33 1.27 -6.35
N LEU A 275 1.46 0.51 -7.01
CA LEU A 275 1.75 -0.03 -8.34
C LEU A 275 2.03 1.08 -9.34
N ALA A 276 1.25 2.15 -9.35
CA ALA A 276 1.39 3.29 -10.26
C ALA A 276 2.71 4.05 -10.09
N HIS A 277 3.19 4.19 -8.84
CA HIS A 277 4.43 4.90 -8.52
C HIS A 277 5.66 3.97 -8.45
N GLY A 278 5.50 2.67 -8.74
CA GLY A 278 6.61 1.71 -8.75
C GLY A 278 7.10 1.31 -7.35
N GLY A 279 6.23 1.46 -6.35
CA GLY A 279 6.48 0.98 -4.99
C GLY A 279 6.46 -0.54 -4.88
N THR A 280 6.70 -1.05 -3.67
CA THR A 280 6.82 -2.48 -3.41
C THR A 280 5.52 -3.23 -3.70
N TYR A 281 5.52 -4.02 -4.78
CA TYR A 281 4.36 -4.79 -5.29
C TYR A 281 3.73 -5.73 -4.25
N ASN A 282 4.53 -6.28 -3.34
CA ASN A 282 4.09 -7.26 -2.36
C ASN A 282 3.27 -6.68 -1.20
N ILE A 283 3.29 -5.35 -0.99
CA ILE A 283 2.54 -4.73 0.10
C ILE A 283 1.05 -4.70 -0.27
N LEU A 284 0.22 -5.35 0.55
CA LEU A 284 -1.24 -5.49 0.38
C LEU A 284 -1.69 -6.37 -0.80
N ALA A 285 -0.77 -7.11 -1.43
CA ALA A 285 -1.08 -7.93 -2.60
C ALA A 285 -2.07 -9.06 -2.27
N ASP A 286 -1.84 -9.80 -1.19
CA ASP A 286 -2.67 -10.94 -0.77
C ASP A 286 -4.13 -10.51 -0.51
N GLU A 287 -4.33 -9.29 -0.02
CA GLU A 287 -5.66 -8.73 0.26
C GLU A 287 -6.36 -8.17 -0.99
N CYS A 288 -5.59 -7.72 -2.01
CA CYS A 288 -6.14 -6.94 -3.12
C CYS A 288 -6.20 -7.68 -4.47
N GLU A 289 -5.27 -8.61 -4.75
CA GLU A 289 -5.14 -9.23 -6.07
C GLU A 289 -6.41 -9.95 -6.55
N LEU A 290 -7.12 -10.62 -5.63
CA LEU A 290 -8.37 -11.31 -5.97
C LEU A 290 -9.45 -10.32 -6.44
N SER A 291 -9.60 -9.19 -5.75
CA SER A 291 -10.56 -8.14 -6.13
C SER A 291 -10.19 -7.51 -7.48
N VAL A 292 -8.90 -7.25 -7.71
CA VAL A 292 -8.41 -6.70 -8.98
C VAL A 292 -8.60 -7.70 -10.13
N ARG A 293 -8.37 -8.99 -9.90
CA ARG A 293 -8.65 -10.05 -10.89
C ARG A 293 -10.13 -10.14 -11.21
N ALA A 294 -11.00 -10.08 -10.19
CA ALA A 294 -12.45 -10.08 -10.38
C ALA A 294 -12.91 -8.87 -11.22
N LEU A 295 -12.36 -7.67 -11.01
CA LEU A 295 -12.61 -6.51 -11.86
C LEU A 295 -12.20 -6.80 -13.32
N LYS A 296 -11.00 -7.36 -13.52
CA LYS A 296 -10.49 -7.68 -14.86
C LYS A 296 -11.47 -8.60 -15.61
N ASP A 297 -11.91 -9.67 -14.95
CA ASP A 297 -12.83 -10.64 -15.51
C ASP A 297 -14.22 -10.04 -15.77
N GLN A 298 -14.69 -9.15 -14.88
CA GLN A 298 -15.94 -8.40 -15.06
C GLN A 298 -15.89 -7.47 -16.28
N LEU A 299 -14.79 -6.72 -16.46
CA LEU A 299 -14.60 -5.85 -17.62
C LEU A 299 -14.50 -6.65 -18.93
N LEU A 300 -13.82 -7.80 -18.91
CA LEU A 300 -13.79 -8.70 -20.06
C LEU A 300 -15.18 -9.27 -20.36
N SER A 301 -15.91 -9.73 -19.35
CA SER A 301 -17.27 -10.25 -19.57
C SER A 301 -18.25 -9.18 -20.07
N ALA A 302 -18.09 -7.94 -19.64
CA ALA A 302 -19.01 -6.86 -19.99
C ALA A 302 -18.68 -6.22 -21.35
N PHE A 303 -17.39 -6.05 -21.65
CA PHE A 303 -16.93 -5.25 -22.78
C PHE A 303 -15.99 -5.98 -23.74
N ALA A 304 -15.48 -7.18 -23.43
CA ALA A 304 -14.70 -7.91 -24.42
C ALA A 304 -15.62 -8.32 -25.57
N TYR A 305 -15.20 -7.97 -26.77
CA TYR A 305 -15.84 -8.38 -28.00
C TYR A 305 -14.83 -9.17 -28.83
N GLU A 306 -15.33 -10.14 -29.60
CA GLU A 306 -14.56 -10.73 -30.69
C GLU A 306 -14.67 -9.79 -31.90
N PRO A 307 -13.63 -8.99 -32.23
CA PRO A 307 -13.71 -8.08 -33.36
C PRO A 307 -14.21 -8.80 -34.61
N ALA A 308 -15.14 -8.17 -35.33
CA ALA A 308 -15.63 -8.65 -36.63
C ALA A 308 -14.48 -8.77 -37.65
N GLU A 309 -13.39 -8.03 -37.43
CA GLU A 309 -12.09 -8.28 -38.04
C GLU A 309 -11.34 -9.34 -37.21
N ALA A 310 -11.66 -10.61 -37.48
CA ALA A 310 -10.93 -11.76 -36.98
C ALA A 310 -9.47 -11.70 -37.47
N GLY A 311 -8.61 -10.99 -36.75
CA GLY A 311 -7.20 -10.89 -37.10
C GLY A 311 -6.38 -9.85 -36.35
N LEU A 312 -6.97 -8.85 -35.70
CA LEU A 312 -6.18 -7.86 -34.96
C LEU A 312 -5.80 -8.37 -33.56
N ILE A 313 -4.49 -8.52 -33.32
CA ILE A 313 -3.91 -8.86 -32.02
C ILE A 313 -3.12 -7.67 -31.50
N GLU A 314 -3.44 -7.21 -30.30
CA GLU A 314 -2.72 -6.16 -29.59
C GLU A 314 -1.93 -6.77 -28.42
N PHE A 315 -0.66 -6.38 -28.26
CA PHE A 315 0.21 -6.88 -27.19
C PHE A 315 1.35 -5.92 -26.88
N PHE A 316 1.97 -6.07 -25.72
CA PHE A 316 3.11 -5.25 -25.32
C PHE A 316 4.45 -5.87 -25.75
N VAL A 317 5.35 -5.02 -26.23
CA VAL A 317 6.73 -5.38 -26.57
C VAL A 317 7.69 -4.48 -25.79
N ALA A 318 8.74 -5.07 -25.23
CA ALA A 318 9.82 -4.32 -24.63
C ALA A 318 10.67 -3.67 -25.75
N GLU A 319 10.65 -2.34 -25.83
CA GLU A 319 11.50 -1.56 -26.72
C GLU A 319 12.38 -0.62 -25.90
N ARG A 320 13.71 -0.82 -25.99
CA ARG A 320 14.74 -0.12 -25.22
C ARG A 320 14.56 -0.28 -23.70
N ARG A 321 13.75 0.58 -23.07
CA ARG A 321 13.54 0.69 -21.63
C ARG A 321 12.05 0.90 -21.26
N ARG A 322 11.14 0.64 -22.20
CA ARG A 322 9.69 0.77 -21.98
C ARG A 322 8.93 -0.31 -22.73
N TYR A 323 7.73 -0.60 -22.26
CA TYR A 323 6.78 -1.42 -23.00
C TYR A 323 5.95 -0.55 -23.93
N VAL A 324 5.85 -0.96 -25.19
CA VAL A 324 5.07 -0.27 -26.23
C VAL A 324 4.00 -1.21 -26.73
N LEU A 325 2.79 -0.69 -26.93
CA LEU A 325 1.69 -1.43 -27.54
C LEU A 325 1.98 -1.64 -29.03
N LYS A 326 1.90 -2.88 -29.49
CA LYS A 326 2.02 -3.27 -30.89
C LYS A 326 0.75 -3.96 -31.36
N LYS A 327 0.45 -3.81 -32.65
CA LYS A 327 -0.69 -4.44 -33.30
C LYS A 327 -0.20 -5.34 -34.43
N ILE A 328 -0.76 -6.53 -34.52
CA ILE A 328 -0.56 -7.42 -35.66
C ILE A 328 -1.92 -7.73 -36.25
N GLN A 329 -2.04 -7.66 -37.57
CA GLN A 329 -3.20 -8.17 -38.29
C GLN A 329 -2.86 -9.56 -38.85
N ILE A 330 -3.76 -10.51 -38.64
CA ILE A 330 -3.77 -11.82 -39.28
C ILE A 330 -4.74 -11.71 -40.45
N ASP A 331 -4.26 -11.95 -41.67
CA ASP A 331 -5.14 -12.01 -42.83
C ASP A 331 -5.92 -13.33 -42.91
N GLU A 332 -6.91 -13.42 -43.80
CA GLU A 332 -7.74 -14.63 -43.99
C GLU A 332 -6.93 -15.89 -44.35
N GLN A 333 -5.66 -15.74 -44.73
CA GLN A 333 -4.73 -16.81 -45.08
C GLN A 333 -3.79 -17.17 -43.92
N GLY A 334 -3.90 -16.49 -42.78
CA GLY A 334 -3.07 -16.72 -41.59
C GLY A 334 -1.72 -16.01 -41.60
N HIS A 335 -1.45 -15.10 -42.55
CA HIS A 335 -0.20 -14.35 -42.58
C HIS A 335 -0.23 -13.15 -41.62
N LEU A 336 0.88 -12.96 -40.92
CA LEU A 336 1.07 -11.85 -39.98
C LEU A 336 1.52 -10.60 -40.74
N ARG A 337 0.74 -9.53 -40.64
CA ARG A 337 1.11 -8.18 -41.10
C ARG A 337 1.30 -7.28 -39.90
N SER A 338 2.45 -6.60 -39.80
CA SER A 338 2.66 -5.62 -38.73
C SER A 338 1.76 -4.40 -38.96
N GLY A 339 0.80 -4.17 -38.07
CA GLY A 339 0.13 -2.88 -37.94
C GLY A 339 1.07 -1.93 -37.21
N GLY A 340 1.23 -0.71 -37.74
CA GLY A 340 2.20 0.29 -37.27
C GLY A 340 2.21 0.51 -35.75
#